data_AF-A0A6G6YJ45-F1
#
_entry.id   AF-A0A6G6YJ45-F1
#
_cell.length_a   1.000
_cell.length_b   1.000
_cell.length_c   1.000
_cell.angle_alpha   90.00
_cell.angle_beta   90.00
_cell.angle_gamma   90.00
#
_symmetry.space_group_name_H-M   'P 1'
#
loop_
_entity.id
_entity.type
_entity.pdbx_description
1 polymer ?
#
loop_
_entity_poly.entity_id
_entity_poly.type
_entity_poly.pdbx_seq_one_letter_code
_entity_poly.pdbx_strand_id
1 'polypeptide(L)'
;MTDQPSINIYRKKALVNFEGKDFLGQIGIDSRIFNTLNNGGISVGVISQQAIENGVSVLVDEKDAEAAVTLLSKEFKHEKNAGIVSNIYSIDNLCVLGFVSEQNTKILSELQRNKIFPLLLSQASSTGRVNIVVTDNQTEITQNIIETEIFGKPKVVHLALIGHGNVGSTLIEQILDSAYDILTRKRIDLKIIAISNSKKMVLNKSGFRSDWRQKINYSNTETNIQDIIHYAKDHNLENLVLVDNTASKDFVKNYTEFVDNGFDIVSSNKIFNTSSISDYRDFRNILAKNNKKYLYETNVGAGLPLIDTIKLLHLSGENITRIKGVFSGTLSYVFNQFSVRDEKFSSIVKEAMNKGFTEPDPREDLSGNDVARKLLILARELDLVNEFEDINIKNLVTEPLLPISKDEFLSRIEELDEVFQKTKDDQEPNHVLRYVGDLHGDLQKDKGELDVKLISVPANSALGQLKGSDSIFEIYTESYGENPIVIMGAGAGAKVTARGVFGDILRLSETK
;
A
#
# COMPACT_ATOMS: atom_id res chain seq x y z
N MET A 1 2.68 -33.85 -18.52
CA MET A 1 2.24 -32.52 -18.99
C MET A 1 0.79 -32.39 -18.59
N THR A 2 0.53 -31.91 -17.37
CA THR A 2 -0.81 -31.54 -16.94
C THR A 2 -1.13 -30.21 -17.61
N ASP A 3 -2.15 -30.17 -18.47
CA ASP A 3 -2.63 -28.94 -19.08
C ASP A 3 -2.83 -27.88 -17.99
N GLN A 4 -2.17 -26.74 -18.13
CA GLN A 4 -2.47 -25.61 -17.26
C GLN A 4 -3.94 -25.24 -17.43
N PRO A 5 -4.68 -25.02 -16.34
CA PRO A 5 -6.08 -24.61 -16.44
C PRO A 5 -6.13 -23.28 -17.21
N SER A 6 -6.74 -23.31 -18.40
CA SER A 6 -6.85 -22.16 -19.29
C SER A 6 -8.27 -21.63 -19.31
N ILE A 7 -8.39 -20.30 -19.42
CA ILE A 7 -9.68 -19.61 -19.57
C ILE A 7 -9.82 -19.22 -21.04
N ASN A 8 -10.86 -19.70 -21.70
CA ASN A 8 -11.23 -19.27 -23.04
C ASN A 8 -12.16 -18.07 -22.93
N ILE A 9 -11.79 -16.95 -23.55
CA ILE A 9 -12.58 -15.72 -23.53
C ILE A 9 -13.16 -15.46 -24.91
N TYR A 10 -14.49 -15.42 -25.00
CA TYR A 10 -15.22 -15.08 -26.20
C TYR A 10 -15.83 -13.69 -26.03
N ARG A 11 -15.30 -12.70 -26.76
CA ARG A 11 -15.77 -11.31 -26.73
C ARG A 11 -16.82 -11.02 -27.80
N LYS A 12 -17.42 -9.83 -27.72
CA LYS A 12 -18.42 -9.32 -28.69
C LYS A 12 -19.60 -10.29 -28.81
N LYS A 13 -20.14 -10.67 -27.67
CA LYS A 13 -21.32 -11.53 -27.55
C LYS A 13 -22.51 -10.71 -27.12
N ALA A 14 -23.69 -11.21 -27.44
CA ALA A 14 -24.95 -10.69 -26.93
C ALA A 14 -25.80 -11.83 -26.37
N LEU A 15 -26.60 -11.51 -25.36
CA LEU A 15 -27.60 -12.41 -24.80
C LEU A 15 -28.96 -11.99 -25.34
N VAL A 16 -29.55 -12.82 -26.19
CA VAL A 16 -30.92 -12.62 -26.69
C VAL A 16 -31.86 -13.31 -25.72
N ASN A 17 -32.66 -12.51 -25.03
CA ASN A 17 -33.66 -12.96 -24.08
C ASN A 17 -35.02 -13.06 -24.77
N PHE A 18 -35.64 -14.22 -24.65
CA PHE A 18 -37.00 -14.50 -25.05
C PHE A 18 -37.81 -14.79 -23.79
N GLU A 19 -38.79 -13.94 -23.49
CA GLU A 19 -39.57 -14.01 -22.25
C GLU A 19 -41.05 -14.19 -22.55
N GLY A 20 -41.74 -14.95 -21.70
CA GLY A 20 -43.18 -15.14 -21.76
C GLY A 20 -43.74 -15.68 -20.46
N LYS A 21 -45.00 -16.12 -20.51
CA LYS A 21 -45.72 -16.67 -19.36
C LYS A 21 -46.21 -18.07 -19.67
N ASP A 22 -45.91 -19.01 -18.78
CA ASP A 22 -46.41 -20.38 -18.82
C ASP A 22 -46.20 -21.05 -20.20
N PHE A 23 -44.94 -21.12 -20.69
CA PHE A 23 -44.66 -22.00 -21.84
C PHE A 23 -44.87 -23.49 -21.49
N LEU A 24 -45.07 -23.78 -20.20
CA LEU A 24 -45.40 -25.09 -19.65
C LEU A 24 -46.64 -25.68 -20.32
N GLY A 25 -46.41 -26.62 -21.25
CA GLY A 25 -47.46 -27.31 -22.03
C GLY A 25 -47.64 -26.80 -23.47
N GLN A 26 -46.93 -25.75 -23.89
CA GLN A 26 -46.93 -25.28 -25.28
C GLN A 26 -45.92 -26.07 -26.12
N ILE A 27 -46.42 -26.97 -26.97
CA ILE A 27 -45.57 -27.81 -27.81
C ILE A 27 -44.91 -26.97 -28.91
N GLY A 28 -43.58 -26.96 -28.94
CA GLY A 28 -42.79 -26.50 -30.09
C GLY A 28 -42.26 -25.06 -30.04
N ILE A 29 -42.43 -24.32 -28.93
CA ILE A 29 -41.86 -22.97 -28.78
C ILE A 29 -40.33 -23.02 -28.91
N ASP A 30 -39.64 -23.85 -28.13
CA ASP A 30 -38.18 -23.95 -28.18
C ASP A 30 -37.68 -24.36 -29.57
N SER A 31 -38.33 -25.36 -30.20
CA SER A 31 -38.00 -25.79 -31.55
C SER A 31 -38.13 -24.66 -32.57
N ARG A 32 -39.18 -23.84 -32.46
CA ARG A 32 -39.39 -22.68 -33.34
C ARG A 32 -38.36 -21.58 -33.10
N ILE A 33 -37.96 -21.33 -31.85
CA ILE A 33 -36.87 -20.39 -31.53
C ILE A 33 -35.59 -20.82 -32.26
N PHE A 34 -35.14 -22.06 -32.05
CA PHE A 34 -33.89 -22.54 -32.65
C PHE A 34 -33.97 -22.67 -34.17
N ASN A 35 -35.10 -23.13 -34.72
CA ASN A 35 -35.28 -23.20 -36.18
C ASN A 35 -35.26 -21.81 -36.81
N THR A 36 -35.86 -20.81 -36.18
CA THR A 36 -35.88 -19.43 -36.67
C THR A 36 -34.48 -18.83 -36.71
N LEU A 37 -33.70 -19.01 -35.65
CA LEU A 37 -32.31 -18.54 -35.58
C LEU A 37 -31.42 -19.27 -36.60
N ASN A 38 -31.55 -20.60 -36.70
CA ASN A 38 -30.79 -21.41 -37.65
C ASN A 38 -31.11 -21.05 -39.10
N ASN A 39 -32.39 -20.86 -39.45
CA ASN A 39 -32.80 -20.42 -40.78
C ASN A 39 -32.31 -19.01 -41.11
N GLY A 40 -32.09 -18.18 -40.09
CA GLY A 40 -31.45 -16.87 -40.21
C GLY A 40 -29.92 -16.91 -40.32
N GLY A 41 -29.30 -18.10 -40.24
CA GLY A 41 -27.84 -18.25 -40.25
C GLY A 41 -27.16 -17.82 -38.94
N ILE A 42 -27.91 -17.73 -37.85
CA ILE A 42 -27.42 -17.24 -36.55
C ILE A 42 -26.96 -18.42 -35.70
N SER A 43 -25.67 -18.44 -35.36
CA SER A 43 -25.08 -19.45 -34.48
C SER A 43 -25.44 -19.17 -33.02
N VAL A 44 -25.89 -20.21 -32.31
CA VAL A 44 -26.25 -20.13 -30.90
C VAL A 44 -25.23 -20.90 -30.07
N GLY A 45 -24.71 -20.25 -29.02
CA GLY A 45 -23.71 -20.81 -28.11
C GLY A 45 -24.33 -21.35 -26.82
N VAL A 46 -24.19 -20.58 -25.73
CA VAL A 46 -24.69 -20.93 -24.40
C VAL A 46 -26.20 -20.67 -24.31
N ILE A 47 -26.93 -21.62 -23.73
CA ILE A 47 -28.38 -21.55 -23.54
C ILE A 47 -28.66 -21.59 -22.04
N SER A 48 -29.52 -20.70 -21.56
CA SER A 48 -30.08 -20.76 -20.21
C SER A 48 -31.60 -20.74 -20.30
N GLN A 49 -32.25 -21.69 -19.65
CA GLN A 49 -33.69 -21.74 -19.51
C GLN A 49 -34.08 -21.16 -18.16
N GLN A 50 -35.04 -20.23 -18.17
CA GLN A 50 -35.55 -19.62 -16.94
C GLN A 50 -36.44 -20.61 -16.19
N ALA A 51 -36.56 -20.45 -14.86
CA ALA A 51 -37.37 -21.33 -14.03
C ALA A 51 -38.84 -21.38 -14.51
N ILE A 52 -39.39 -22.60 -14.61
CA ILE A 52 -40.79 -22.86 -14.99
C ILE A 52 -41.09 -22.42 -16.44
N GLU A 53 -40.16 -22.65 -17.38
CA GLU A 53 -40.33 -22.40 -18.82
C GLU A 53 -40.92 -21.00 -19.14
N ASN A 54 -40.53 -19.96 -18.40
CA ASN A 54 -41.01 -18.60 -18.65
C ASN A 54 -40.11 -17.80 -19.61
N GLY A 55 -39.05 -18.43 -20.10
CA GLY A 55 -38.12 -17.76 -21.00
C GLY A 55 -36.91 -18.61 -21.35
N VAL A 56 -36.31 -18.26 -22.48
CA VAL A 56 -35.05 -18.83 -22.97
C VAL A 56 -34.11 -17.67 -23.28
N SER A 57 -32.89 -17.77 -22.77
CA SER A 57 -31.81 -16.86 -23.10
C SER A 57 -30.78 -17.60 -23.95
N VAL A 58 -30.47 -17.05 -25.12
CA VAL A 58 -29.49 -17.61 -26.05
C VAL A 58 -28.34 -16.64 -26.28
N LEU A 59 -27.11 -17.16 -26.22
CA LEU A 59 -25.93 -16.38 -26.53
C LEU A 59 -25.64 -16.43 -28.03
N VAL A 60 -25.47 -15.27 -28.65
CA VAL A 60 -25.13 -15.10 -30.07
C VAL A 60 -23.92 -14.19 -30.23
N ASP A 61 -23.34 -14.12 -31.43
CA ASP A 61 -22.41 -13.04 -31.76
C ASP A 61 -23.15 -11.70 -31.76
N GLU A 62 -22.54 -10.65 -31.21
CA GLU A 62 -23.18 -9.34 -31.04
C GLU A 62 -23.66 -8.73 -32.37
N LYS A 63 -22.90 -8.95 -33.45
CA LYS A 63 -23.29 -8.54 -34.81
C LYS A 63 -24.61 -9.15 -35.30
N ASP A 64 -25.03 -10.28 -34.72
CA ASP A 64 -26.23 -11.02 -35.11
C ASP A 64 -27.41 -10.77 -34.15
N ALA A 65 -27.21 -9.99 -33.08
CA ALA A 65 -28.19 -9.78 -32.01
C ALA A 65 -29.48 -9.11 -32.50
N GLU A 66 -29.36 -7.99 -33.23
CA GLU A 66 -30.51 -7.26 -33.76
C GLU A 66 -31.31 -8.10 -34.77
N ALA A 67 -30.59 -8.85 -35.62
CA ALA A 67 -31.19 -9.78 -36.57
C ALA A 67 -31.95 -10.90 -35.84
N ALA A 68 -31.37 -11.48 -34.78
CA ALA A 68 -32.00 -12.50 -33.96
C ALA A 68 -33.32 -12.00 -33.33
N VAL A 69 -33.29 -10.82 -32.70
CA VAL A 69 -34.48 -10.21 -32.08
C VAL A 69 -35.57 -9.94 -33.13
N THR A 70 -35.19 -9.45 -34.31
CA THR A 70 -36.13 -9.16 -35.41
C THR A 70 -36.77 -10.43 -35.95
N LEU A 71 -35.98 -11.48 -36.20
CA LEU A 71 -36.47 -12.76 -36.71
C LEU A 71 -37.43 -13.42 -35.72
N LEU A 72 -37.04 -13.49 -34.43
CA LEU A 72 -37.89 -14.05 -33.38
C LEU A 72 -39.16 -13.23 -33.17
N SER A 73 -39.07 -11.90 -33.20
CA SER A 73 -40.26 -11.03 -33.09
C SER A 73 -41.23 -11.21 -34.26
N LYS A 74 -40.71 -11.51 -35.45
CA LYS A 74 -41.53 -11.80 -36.65
C LYS A 74 -42.19 -13.17 -36.54
N GLU A 75 -41.44 -14.19 -36.15
CA GLU A 75 -41.95 -15.56 -35.98
C GLU A 75 -43.05 -15.65 -34.92
N PHE A 76 -42.83 -15.02 -33.76
CA PHE A 76 -43.73 -15.09 -32.60
C PHE A 76 -44.70 -13.91 -32.50
N LYS A 77 -45.01 -13.26 -33.64
CA LYS A 77 -45.89 -12.08 -33.67
C LYS A 77 -47.29 -12.38 -33.12
N HIS A 78 -47.82 -13.57 -33.39
CA HIS A 78 -49.16 -13.98 -32.91
C HIS A 78 -49.16 -14.18 -31.39
N GLU A 79 -48.15 -14.86 -30.86
CA GLU A 79 -47.97 -15.14 -29.44
C GLU A 79 -47.70 -13.88 -28.65
N LYS A 80 -46.96 -12.93 -29.22
CA LYS A 80 -46.73 -11.61 -28.63
C LYS A 80 -48.04 -10.80 -28.56
N ASN A 81 -48.84 -10.80 -29.63
CA ASN A 81 -50.16 -10.16 -29.62
C ASN A 81 -51.16 -10.84 -28.68
N ALA A 82 -51.05 -12.15 -28.49
CA ALA A 82 -51.86 -12.93 -27.54
C ALA A 82 -51.37 -12.79 -26.09
N GLY A 83 -50.24 -12.11 -25.84
CA GLY A 83 -49.67 -11.92 -24.51
C GLY A 83 -48.97 -13.14 -23.92
N ILE A 84 -48.72 -14.17 -24.75
CA ILE A 84 -48.00 -15.40 -24.36
C ILE A 84 -46.50 -15.10 -24.30
N VAL A 85 -45.97 -14.40 -25.31
CA VAL A 85 -44.60 -13.88 -25.32
C VAL A 85 -44.63 -12.42 -24.87
N SER A 86 -43.99 -12.11 -23.75
CA SER A 86 -43.97 -10.78 -23.18
C SER A 86 -42.94 -9.90 -23.87
N ASN A 87 -41.72 -10.39 -24.05
CA ASN A 87 -40.62 -9.60 -24.57
C ASN A 87 -39.57 -10.42 -25.31
N ILE A 88 -38.92 -9.77 -26.28
CA ILE A 88 -37.76 -10.30 -26.99
C ILE A 88 -36.78 -9.14 -27.16
N TYR A 89 -35.60 -9.26 -26.58
CA TYR A 89 -34.59 -8.20 -26.59
C TYR A 89 -33.19 -8.78 -26.48
N SER A 90 -32.17 -8.00 -26.84
CA SER A 90 -30.76 -8.36 -26.64
C SER A 90 -30.12 -7.51 -25.55
N ILE A 91 -29.12 -8.09 -24.89
CA ILE A 91 -28.15 -7.40 -24.05
C ILE A 91 -26.79 -7.57 -24.73
N ASP A 92 -26.22 -6.47 -25.19
CA ASP A 92 -24.97 -6.45 -25.97
C ASP A 92 -23.75 -6.18 -25.07
N ASN A 93 -22.56 -6.07 -25.66
CA ASN A 93 -21.28 -5.83 -24.97
C ASN A 93 -20.97 -6.88 -23.89
N LEU A 94 -21.18 -8.16 -24.21
CA LEU A 94 -20.93 -9.27 -23.29
C LEU A 94 -19.68 -10.06 -23.67
N CYS A 95 -19.10 -10.68 -22.65
CA CYS A 95 -18.01 -11.63 -22.77
C CYS A 95 -18.36 -12.95 -22.07
N VAL A 96 -17.88 -14.06 -22.63
CA VAL A 96 -18.01 -15.39 -22.04
C VAL A 96 -16.65 -15.92 -21.65
N LEU A 97 -16.51 -16.26 -20.36
CA LEU A 97 -15.34 -16.91 -19.80
C LEU A 97 -15.67 -18.39 -19.59
N GLY A 98 -15.06 -19.26 -20.41
CA GLY A 98 -15.20 -20.70 -20.36
C GLY A 98 -13.97 -21.37 -19.78
N PHE A 99 -14.15 -22.21 -18.76
CA PHE A 99 -13.04 -22.92 -18.11
C PHE A 99 -13.50 -24.23 -17.44
N VAL A 100 -12.57 -24.98 -16.86
CA VAL A 100 -12.85 -26.23 -16.13
C VAL A 100 -12.49 -26.06 -14.66
N SER A 101 -13.44 -26.34 -13.76
CA SER A 101 -13.24 -26.36 -12.32
C SER A 101 -14.36 -27.14 -11.63
N GLU A 102 -14.01 -27.89 -10.58
CA GLU A 102 -14.98 -28.57 -9.70
C GLU A 102 -15.39 -27.70 -8.50
N GLN A 103 -14.77 -26.52 -8.34
CA GLN A 103 -14.95 -25.63 -7.17
C GLN A 103 -16.19 -24.71 -7.31
N ASN A 104 -17.36 -25.28 -7.59
CA ASN A 104 -18.58 -24.53 -7.91
C ASN A 104 -19.00 -23.53 -6.81
N THR A 105 -18.96 -23.95 -5.54
CA THR A 105 -19.29 -23.10 -4.40
C THR A 105 -18.30 -21.95 -4.23
N LYS A 106 -17.01 -22.24 -4.45
CA LYS A 106 -15.96 -21.23 -4.38
C LYS A 106 -16.15 -20.18 -5.47
N ILE A 107 -16.36 -20.59 -6.73
CA ILE A 107 -16.61 -19.67 -7.85
C ILE A 107 -17.72 -18.67 -7.51
N LEU A 108 -18.88 -19.16 -7.05
CA LEU A 108 -20.00 -18.29 -6.67
C LEU A 108 -19.62 -17.33 -5.53
N SER A 109 -18.99 -17.83 -4.47
CA SER A 109 -18.57 -17.00 -3.33
C SER A 109 -17.57 -15.92 -3.73
N GLU A 110 -16.66 -16.22 -4.65
CA GLU A 110 -15.63 -15.30 -5.12
C GLU A 110 -16.19 -14.21 -6.02
N LEU A 111 -17.08 -14.56 -6.95
CA LEU A 111 -17.76 -13.56 -7.78
C LEU A 111 -18.60 -12.61 -6.91
N GLN A 112 -19.35 -13.16 -5.95
CA GLN A 112 -20.17 -12.36 -5.04
C GLN A 112 -19.32 -11.43 -4.16
N ARG A 113 -18.22 -11.94 -3.58
CA ARG A 113 -17.30 -11.13 -2.77
C ARG A 113 -16.74 -9.94 -3.54
N ASN A 114 -16.47 -10.13 -4.83
CA ASN A 114 -15.92 -9.11 -5.72
C ASN A 114 -16.99 -8.31 -6.50
N LYS A 115 -18.28 -8.43 -6.12
CA LYS A 115 -19.41 -7.73 -6.75
C LYS A 115 -19.52 -7.96 -8.27
N ILE A 116 -19.15 -9.15 -8.71
CA ILE A 116 -19.36 -9.61 -10.08
C ILE A 116 -20.68 -10.36 -10.11
N PHE A 117 -21.58 -9.90 -10.97
CA PHE A 117 -22.92 -10.47 -11.12
C PHE A 117 -23.06 -11.00 -12.55
N PRO A 118 -22.73 -12.28 -12.78
CA PRO A 118 -22.89 -12.88 -14.09
C PRO A 118 -24.34 -12.80 -14.56
N LEU A 119 -24.54 -12.43 -15.83
CA LEU A 119 -25.84 -12.51 -16.48
C LEU A 119 -26.27 -13.96 -16.70
N LEU A 120 -25.29 -14.84 -16.87
CA LEU A 120 -25.50 -16.28 -17.02
C LEU A 120 -24.31 -17.02 -16.42
N LEU A 121 -24.61 -18.04 -15.61
CA LEU A 121 -23.62 -18.99 -15.10
C LEU A 121 -24.11 -20.40 -15.45
N SER A 122 -23.36 -21.09 -16.31
CA SER A 122 -23.65 -22.48 -16.71
C SER A 122 -22.55 -23.39 -16.18
N GLN A 123 -22.93 -24.42 -15.44
CA GLN A 123 -22.02 -25.42 -14.87
C GLN A 123 -22.45 -26.83 -15.29
N ALA A 124 -21.55 -27.59 -15.90
CA ALA A 124 -21.77 -28.97 -16.26
C ALA A 124 -21.00 -29.89 -15.30
N SER A 125 -21.66 -30.34 -14.22
CA SER A 125 -21.04 -31.13 -13.14
C SER A 125 -20.32 -32.39 -13.62
N SER A 126 -20.75 -33.01 -14.72
CA SER A 126 -20.11 -34.20 -15.28
C SER A 126 -18.75 -33.92 -15.95
N THR A 127 -18.50 -32.68 -16.36
CA THR A 127 -17.27 -32.28 -17.07
C THR A 127 -16.47 -31.21 -16.34
N GLY A 128 -17.01 -30.67 -15.23
CA GLY A 128 -16.46 -29.51 -14.54
C GLY A 128 -16.44 -28.24 -15.39
N ARG A 129 -17.09 -28.21 -16.57
CA ARG A 129 -17.10 -27.03 -17.44
C ARG A 129 -17.97 -25.94 -16.84
N VAL A 130 -17.40 -24.74 -16.73
CA VAL A 130 -18.04 -23.53 -16.25
C VAL A 130 -18.00 -22.49 -17.36
N ASN A 131 -19.13 -21.89 -17.67
CA ASN A 131 -19.23 -20.70 -18.52
C ASN A 131 -19.86 -19.57 -17.72
N ILE A 132 -19.18 -18.43 -17.70
CA ILE A 132 -19.64 -17.21 -17.03
C ILE A 132 -19.82 -16.13 -18.09
N VAL A 133 -21.02 -15.57 -18.17
CA VAL A 133 -21.33 -14.44 -19.04
C VAL A 133 -21.36 -13.17 -18.20
N VAL A 134 -20.47 -12.24 -18.50
CA VAL A 134 -20.35 -10.93 -17.84
C VAL A 134 -20.36 -9.81 -18.87
N THR A 135 -20.59 -8.59 -18.43
CA THR A 135 -20.40 -7.39 -19.26
C THR A 135 -18.91 -7.18 -19.57
N ASP A 136 -18.60 -6.57 -20.71
CA ASP A 136 -17.21 -6.43 -21.19
C ASP A 136 -16.29 -5.74 -20.16
N ASN A 137 -16.81 -4.72 -19.45
CA ASN A 137 -16.10 -4.01 -18.38
C ASN A 137 -15.76 -4.87 -17.14
N GLN A 138 -16.37 -6.05 -16.97
CA GLN A 138 -16.09 -6.98 -15.87
C GLN A 138 -15.18 -8.14 -16.30
N THR A 139 -14.83 -8.26 -17.59
CA THR A 139 -14.12 -9.42 -18.14
C THR A 139 -12.77 -9.67 -17.48
N GLU A 140 -11.90 -8.66 -17.43
CA GLU A 140 -10.54 -8.80 -16.90
C GLU A 140 -10.55 -9.13 -15.40
N ILE A 141 -11.39 -8.42 -14.63
CA ILE A 141 -11.53 -8.66 -13.19
C ILE A 141 -12.05 -10.08 -12.94
N THR A 142 -13.03 -10.54 -13.72
CA THR A 142 -13.56 -11.91 -13.63
C THR A 142 -12.47 -12.94 -13.93
N GLN A 143 -11.69 -12.72 -15.00
CA GLN A 143 -10.57 -13.60 -15.37
C GLN A 143 -9.55 -13.69 -14.23
N ASN A 144 -9.12 -12.55 -13.70
CA ASN A 144 -8.12 -12.48 -12.63
C ASN A 144 -8.57 -13.22 -11.37
N ILE A 145 -9.84 -13.07 -10.97
CA ILE A 145 -10.40 -13.81 -9.81
C ILE A 145 -10.37 -15.32 -10.07
N ILE A 146 -10.74 -15.79 -11.26
CA ILE A 146 -10.70 -17.22 -11.58
C ILE A 146 -9.25 -17.72 -11.53
N GLU A 147 -8.31 -17.01 -12.15
CA GLU A 147 -6.91 -17.41 -12.15
C GLU A 147 -6.32 -17.47 -10.74
N THR A 148 -6.53 -16.43 -9.92
CA THR A 148 -5.94 -16.34 -8.58
C THR A 148 -6.67 -17.22 -7.57
N GLU A 149 -7.99 -17.10 -7.46
CA GLU A 149 -8.75 -17.77 -6.41
C GLU A 149 -9.10 -19.21 -6.76
N ILE A 150 -9.41 -19.49 -8.02
CA ILE A 150 -9.86 -20.82 -8.44
C ILE A 150 -8.69 -21.69 -8.88
N PHE A 151 -7.81 -21.17 -9.73
CA PHE A 151 -6.63 -21.93 -10.21
C PHE A 151 -5.41 -21.81 -9.28
N GLY A 152 -5.46 -20.93 -8.28
CA GLY A 152 -4.34 -20.74 -7.37
C GLY A 152 -3.11 -20.13 -8.04
N LYS A 153 -3.29 -19.43 -9.17
CA LYS A 153 -2.21 -18.71 -9.84
C LYS A 153 -1.70 -17.65 -8.87
N PRO A 154 -0.37 -17.59 -8.63
CA PRO A 154 0.18 -16.58 -7.75
C PRO A 154 -0.20 -15.17 -8.21
N LYS A 155 -0.58 -14.33 -7.24
CA LYS A 155 -0.82 -12.93 -7.49
C LYS A 155 0.50 -12.24 -7.79
N VAL A 156 0.60 -11.61 -8.95
CA VAL A 156 1.80 -10.86 -9.34
C VAL A 156 1.67 -9.41 -8.87
N VAL A 157 2.67 -8.91 -8.14
CA VAL A 157 2.76 -7.52 -7.67
C VAL A 157 3.98 -6.87 -8.29
N HIS A 158 3.79 -5.74 -8.96
CA HIS A 158 4.85 -5.06 -9.69
C HIS A 158 5.36 -3.85 -8.91
N LEU A 159 6.66 -3.83 -8.63
CA LEU A 159 7.32 -2.85 -7.78
C LEU A 159 8.16 -1.89 -8.62
N ALA A 160 7.93 -0.58 -8.45
CA ALA A 160 8.80 0.48 -8.95
C ALA A 160 9.61 1.07 -7.78
N LEU A 161 10.89 0.72 -7.70
CA LEU A 161 11.77 1.11 -6.60
C LEU A 161 12.57 2.37 -6.94
N ILE A 162 12.35 3.45 -6.19
CA ILE A 162 13.00 4.74 -6.38
C ILE A 162 13.94 5.01 -5.21
N GLY A 163 15.22 5.21 -5.52
CA GLY A 163 16.28 5.34 -4.54
C GLY A 163 16.84 3.99 -4.12
N HIS A 164 18.02 3.64 -4.65
CA HIS A 164 18.73 2.40 -4.31
C HIS A 164 19.97 2.63 -3.43
N GLY A 165 19.92 3.64 -2.55
CA GLY A 165 20.94 3.88 -1.53
C GLY A 165 21.00 2.78 -0.47
N ASN A 166 21.48 3.08 0.74
CA ASN A 166 21.65 2.07 1.80
C ASN A 166 20.36 1.29 2.10
N VAL A 167 19.23 1.98 2.30
CA VAL A 167 17.93 1.34 2.57
C VAL A 167 17.40 0.63 1.32
N GLY A 168 17.31 1.32 0.17
CA GLY A 168 16.71 0.75 -1.04
C GLY A 168 17.48 -0.43 -1.62
N SER A 169 18.81 -0.40 -1.63
CA SER A 169 19.61 -1.56 -2.05
C SER A 169 19.43 -2.75 -1.09
N THR A 170 19.36 -2.51 0.21
CA THR A 170 19.07 -3.55 1.21
C THR A 170 17.67 -4.12 1.02
N LEU A 171 16.68 -3.29 0.70
CA LEU A 171 15.32 -3.72 0.39
C LEU A 171 15.28 -4.64 -0.84
N ILE A 172 15.97 -4.27 -1.93
CA ILE A 172 16.06 -5.10 -3.13
C ILE A 172 16.58 -6.49 -2.79
N GLU A 173 17.70 -6.57 -2.04
CA GLU A 173 18.23 -7.87 -1.62
C GLU A 173 17.24 -8.65 -0.76
N GLN A 174 16.58 -8.00 0.21
CA GLN A 174 15.59 -8.68 1.06
C GLN A 174 14.41 -9.24 0.26
N ILE A 175 13.94 -8.51 -0.76
CA ILE A 175 12.89 -8.97 -1.68
C ILE A 175 13.38 -10.19 -2.46
N LEU A 176 14.56 -10.10 -3.08
CA LEU A 176 15.12 -11.18 -3.89
C LEU A 176 15.39 -12.44 -3.06
N ASP A 177 15.96 -12.31 -1.87
CA ASP A 177 16.25 -13.40 -0.96
C ASP A 177 14.98 -14.10 -0.47
N SER A 178 13.90 -13.33 -0.26
CA SER A 178 12.63 -13.85 0.28
C SER A 178 11.63 -14.26 -0.81
N ALA A 179 11.93 -14.02 -2.09
CA ALA A 179 10.98 -14.15 -3.19
C ALA A 179 10.39 -15.57 -3.29
N TYR A 180 11.23 -16.60 -3.17
CA TYR A 180 10.79 -18.00 -3.22
C TYR A 180 9.84 -18.35 -2.05
N ASP A 181 10.19 -17.94 -0.83
CA ASP A 181 9.40 -18.21 0.36
C ASP A 181 8.05 -17.47 0.32
N ILE A 182 8.02 -16.24 -0.19
CA ILE A 182 6.79 -15.45 -0.33
C ILE A 182 5.90 -16.06 -1.42
N LEU A 183 6.48 -16.45 -2.55
CA LEU A 183 5.75 -17.11 -3.63
C LEU A 183 5.11 -18.42 -3.15
N THR A 184 5.86 -19.24 -2.42
CA THR A 184 5.37 -20.55 -1.96
C THR A 184 4.38 -20.44 -0.82
N ARG A 185 4.64 -19.60 0.19
CA ARG A 185 3.80 -19.50 1.40
C ARG A 185 2.61 -18.57 1.23
N LYS A 186 2.78 -17.46 0.52
CA LYS A 186 1.74 -16.42 0.38
C LYS A 186 1.09 -16.40 -1.01
N ARG A 187 1.60 -17.17 -1.97
CA ARG A 187 1.15 -17.14 -3.38
C ARG A 187 1.26 -15.74 -3.99
N ILE A 188 2.29 -14.99 -3.61
CA ILE A 188 2.57 -13.65 -4.13
C ILE A 188 3.90 -13.69 -4.89
N ASP A 189 3.86 -13.31 -6.17
CA ASP A 189 5.04 -13.16 -7.02
C ASP A 189 5.42 -11.67 -7.10
N LEU A 190 6.50 -11.29 -6.40
CA LEU A 190 6.99 -9.91 -6.37
C LEU A 190 7.94 -9.66 -7.54
N LYS A 191 7.59 -8.73 -8.43
CA LYS A 191 8.41 -8.36 -9.59
C LYS A 191 8.89 -6.93 -9.47
N ILE A 192 10.20 -6.75 -9.30
CA ILE A 192 10.82 -5.42 -9.37
C ILE A 192 10.92 -5.02 -10.84
N ILE A 193 10.01 -4.16 -11.29
CA ILE A 193 9.90 -3.77 -12.70
C ILE A 193 10.69 -2.52 -13.05
N ALA A 194 10.96 -1.67 -12.06
CA ALA A 194 11.71 -0.44 -12.24
C ALA A 194 12.66 -0.23 -11.07
N ILE A 195 13.89 0.18 -11.36
CA ILE A 195 14.87 0.66 -10.37
C ILE A 195 15.41 1.98 -10.89
N SER A 196 15.34 3.03 -10.07
CA SER A 196 15.75 4.37 -10.47
C SER A 196 16.45 5.13 -9.33
N ASN A 197 17.32 6.07 -9.71
CA ASN A 197 17.83 7.13 -8.84
C ASN A 197 17.67 8.50 -9.53
N SER A 198 18.31 9.56 -9.05
CA SER A 198 18.18 10.89 -9.66
C SER A 198 18.77 11.03 -11.07
N LYS A 199 19.51 10.03 -11.57
CA LYS A 199 20.26 10.12 -12.84
C LYS A 199 19.86 9.03 -13.83
N LYS A 200 19.67 7.81 -13.38
CA LYS A 200 19.51 6.62 -14.22
C LYS A 200 18.33 5.78 -13.79
N MET A 201 17.70 5.12 -14.76
CA MET A 201 16.71 4.09 -14.49
C MET A 201 16.90 2.84 -15.34
N VAL A 202 16.29 1.75 -14.91
CA VAL A 202 16.16 0.51 -15.68
C VAL A 202 14.76 -0.04 -15.52
N LEU A 203 14.22 -0.62 -16.59
CA LEU A 203 12.88 -1.19 -16.68
C LEU A 203 12.95 -2.67 -17.12
N ASN A 204 12.17 -3.54 -16.51
CA ASN A 204 12.13 -4.97 -16.83
C ASN A 204 10.81 -5.63 -16.38
N LYS A 205 9.95 -5.96 -17.35
CA LYS A 205 8.65 -6.62 -17.16
C LYS A 205 8.75 -7.95 -16.40
N SER A 206 9.83 -8.71 -16.60
CA SER A 206 10.00 -10.02 -15.97
C SER A 206 10.50 -9.93 -14.53
N GLY A 207 10.84 -8.74 -14.04
CA GLY A 207 11.46 -8.53 -12.74
C GLY A 207 12.98 -8.60 -12.79
N PHE A 208 13.65 -7.69 -12.09
CA PHE A 208 15.09 -7.76 -11.86
C PHE A 208 15.46 -8.91 -10.90
N ARG A 209 16.68 -9.44 -11.06
CA ARG A 209 17.27 -10.47 -10.20
C ARG A 209 18.55 -9.94 -9.55
N SER A 210 19.43 -10.82 -9.09
CA SER A 210 20.71 -10.47 -8.46
C SER A 210 21.63 -9.61 -9.35
N ASP A 211 21.39 -9.53 -10.67
CA ASP A 211 22.10 -8.70 -11.63
C ASP A 211 21.66 -7.23 -11.64
N TRP A 212 20.69 -6.83 -10.80
CA TRP A 212 20.10 -5.49 -10.81
C TRP A 212 21.14 -4.36 -10.69
N ARG A 213 22.18 -4.53 -9.85
CA ARG A 213 23.27 -3.55 -9.68
C ARG A 213 24.03 -3.32 -10.99
N GLN A 214 24.31 -4.40 -11.70
CA GLN A 214 24.98 -4.33 -12.99
C GLN A 214 24.09 -3.59 -13.99
N LYS A 215 22.82 -3.95 -14.08
CA LYS A 215 21.85 -3.34 -15.01
C LYS A 215 21.76 -1.82 -14.81
N ILE A 216 21.59 -1.34 -13.57
CA ILE A 216 21.49 0.10 -13.31
C ILE A 216 22.81 0.84 -13.57
N ASN A 217 23.96 0.24 -13.24
CA ASN A 217 25.27 0.86 -13.44
C ASN A 217 25.57 1.10 -14.93
N TYR A 218 25.28 0.11 -15.77
CA TYR A 218 25.47 0.18 -17.23
C TYR A 218 24.30 0.81 -17.99
N SER A 219 23.24 1.24 -17.30
CA SER A 219 22.13 1.95 -17.95
C SER A 219 22.59 3.32 -18.45
N ASN A 220 22.13 3.69 -19.65
CA ASN A 220 22.23 5.02 -20.22
C ASN A 220 20.86 5.73 -20.26
N THR A 221 19.82 5.09 -19.73
CA THR A 221 18.47 5.67 -19.71
C THR A 221 18.39 6.67 -18.56
N GLU A 222 18.16 7.94 -18.89
CA GLU A 222 17.92 9.00 -17.92
C GLU A 222 16.63 8.74 -17.13
N THR A 223 16.54 9.27 -15.91
CA THR A 223 15.34 9.05 -15.08
C THR A 223 14.19 9.93 -15.53
N ASN A 224 13.06 9.29 -15.82
CA ASN A 224 11.79 9.96 -16.09
C ASN A 224 10.64 9.14 -15.51
N ILE A 225 9.84 9.75 -14.65
CA ILE A 225 8.70 9.10 -14.01
C ILE A 225 7.62 8.69 -15.03
N GLN A 226 7.47 9.45 -16.11
CA GLN A 226 6.48 9.18 -17.16
C GLN A 226 6.79 7.85 -17.84
N ASP A 227 8.07 7.55 -18.04
CA ASP A 227 8.48 6.31 -18.68
C ASP A 227 8.14 5.10 -17.80
N ILE A 228 8.20 5.23 -16.47
CA ILE A 228 7.77 4.16 -15.55
C ILE A 228 6.26 3.92 -15.66
N ILE A 229 5.47 4.99 -15.73
CA ILE A 229 4.01 4.93 -15.86
C ILE A 229 3.61 4.36 -17.22
N HIS A 230 4.20 4.86 -18.32
CA HIS A 230 3.98 4.35 -19.67
C HIS A 230 4.38 2.89 -19.76
N TYR A 231 5.52 2.50 -19.20
CA TYR A 231 5.95 1.10 -19.18
C TYR A 231 4.95 0.18 -18.50
N ALA A 232 4.36 0.62 -17.38
CA ALA A 232 3.31 -0.14 -16.71
C ALA A 232 2.05 -0.29 -17.57
N LYS A 233 1.63 0.78 -18.25
CA LYS A 233 0.47 0.77 -19.16
C LYS A 233 0.72 -0.08 -20.40
N ASP A 234 1.81 0.15 -21.11
CA ASP A 234 2.16 -0.53 -22.37
C ASP A 234 2.30 -2.05 -22.19
N HIS A 235 2.65 -2.49 -20.98
CA HIS A 235 2.76 -3.90 -20.64
C HIS A 235 1.57 -4.48 -19.88
N ASN A 236 0.50 -3.70 -19.67
CA ASN A 236 -0.71 -4.06 -18.92
C ASN A 236 -0.37 -4.64 -17.54
N LEU A 237 0.48 -3.94 -16.79
CA LEU A 237 0.90 -4.37 -15.46
C LEU A 237 -0.15 -3.99 -14.41
N GLU A 238 -0.43 -4.92 -13.51
CA GLU A 238 -1.42 -4.75 -12.44
C GLU A 238 -0.74 -4.76 -11.05
N ASN A 239 -1.50 -4.51 -9.98
CA ASN A 239 -0.98 -4.53 -8.60
C ASN A 239 0.32 -3.69 -8.45
N LEU A 240 0.26 -2.46 -8.95
CA LEU A 240 1.39 -1.55 -9.02
C LEU A 240 1.68 -0.95 -7.64
N VAL A 241 2.94 -0.97 -7.23
CA VAL A 241 3.42 -0.34 -5.99
C VAL A 241 4.65 0.51 -6.29
N LEU A 242 4.54 1.81 -6.04
CA LEU A 242 5.67 2.72 -5.98
C LEU A 242 6.34 2.57 -4.62
N VAL A 243 7.65 2.42 -4.60
CA VAL A 243 8.43 2.39 -3.36
C VAL A 243 9.44 3.52 -3.39
N ASP A 244 9.23 4.53 -2.54
CA ASP A 244 10.13 5.67 -2.40
C ASP A 244 11.06 5.49 -1.19
N ASN A 245 12.33 5.19 -1.47
CA ASN A 245 13.42 5.13 -0.49
C ASN A 245 14.40 6.30 -0.64
N THR A 246 13.92 7.45 -1.09
CA THR A 246 14.69 8.70 -1.18
C THR A 246 14.44 9.61 0.03
N ALA A 247 15.19 10.70 0.09
CA ALA A 247 14.92 11.86 0.94
C ALA A 247 14.64 13.12 0.08
N SER A 248 14.05 12.92 -1.10
CA SER A 248 13.88 14.00 -2.08
C SER A 248 12.58 14.76 -1.86
N LYS A 249 12.68 16.10 -1.74
CA LYS A 249 11.52 17.01 -1.68
C LYS A 249 10.81 17.14 -3.01
N ASP A 250 11.53 16.96 -4.10
CA ASP A 250 10.96 17.08 -5.45
C ASP A 250 10.29 15.78 -5.88
N PHE A 251 10.82 14.63 -5.46
CA PHE A 251 10.26 13.35 -5.87
C PHE A 251 8.84 13.12 -5.33
N VAL A 252 8.57 13.53 -4.07
CA VAL A 252 7.25 13.35 -3.44
C VAL A 252 6.12 14.07 -4.16
N LYS A 253 6.43 15.12 -4.95
CA LYS A 253 5.43 15.85 -5.76
C LYS A 253 4.80 14.97 -6.85
N ASN A 254 5.45 13.87 -7.21
CA ASN A 254 4.96 12.93 -8.22
C ASN A 254 3.98 11.90 -7.66
N TYR A 255 3.76 11.85 -6.34
CA TYR A 255 2.92 10.82 -5.71
C TYR A 255 1.49 10.82 -6.27
N THR A 256 0.87 11.98 -6.44
CA THR A 256 -0.47 12.12 -7.02
C THR A 256 -0.54 11.48 -8.41
N GLU A 257 0.46 11.74 -9.24
CA GLU A 257 0.50 11.21 -10.60
C GLU A 257 0.64 9.68 -10.63
N PHE A 258 1.45 9.09 -9.74
CA PHE A 258 1.51 7.64 -9.60
C PHE A 258 0.16 7.05 -9.14
N VAL A 259 -0.52 7.69 -8.18
CA VAL A 259 -1.82 7.23 -7.66
C VAL A 259 -2.90 7.26 -8.73
N ASP A 260 -3.00 8.35 -9.50
CA ASP A 260 -3.93 8.48 -10.62
C ASP A 260 -3.67 7.44 -11.73
N ASN A 261 -2.46 6.90 -11.80
CA ASN A 261 -2.06 5.84 -12.72
C ASN A 261 -2.05 4.43 -12.08
N GLY A 262 -2.70 4.26 -10.94
CA GLY A 262 -3.00 2.94 -10.40
C GLY A 262 -2.03 2.41 -9.34
N PHE A 263 -1.00 3.17 -8.97
CA PHE A 263 0.01 2.75 -7.99
C PHE A 263 -0.47 2.96 -6.55
N ASP A 264 -0.25 1.98 -5.68
CA ASP A 264 -0.10 2.28 -4.25
C ASP A 264 1.28 2.86 -3.99
N ILE A 265 1.46 3.46 -2.82
CA ILE A 265 2.75 4.00 -2.40
C ILE A 265 3.20 3.34 -1.10
N VAL A 266 4.47 2.95 -1.07
CA VAL A 266 5.23 2.68 0.15
C VAL A 266 6.39 3.65 0.20
N SER A 267 6.64 4.27 1.36
CA SER A 267 7.72 5.25 1.47
C SER A 267 8.46 5.19 2.79
N SER A 268 9.79 5.35 2.73
CA SER A 268 10.61 5.74 3.88
C SER A 268 10.96 7.24 3.86
N ASN A 269 10.38 7.99 2.92
CA ASN A 269 10.56 9.42 2.79
C ASN A 269 9.54 10.15 3.68
N LYS A 270 10.06 10.85 4.70
CA LYS A 270 9.26 11.60 5.68
C LYS A 270 8.65 12.87 5.11
N ILE A 271 9.18 13.39 4.01
CA ILE A 271 8.90 14.76 3.55
C ILE A 271 7.40 14.95 3.30
N PHE A 272 6.75 14.01 2.59
CA PHE A 272 5.34 14.14 2.25
C PHE A 272 4.45 14.24 3.50
N ASN A 273 4.68 13.38 4.49
CA ASN A 273 3.95 13.41 5.76
C ASN A 273 4.38 14.55 6.70
N THR A 274 5.22 15.48 6.22
CA THR A 274 5.56 16.72 6.92
C THR A 274 5.27 17.97 6.09
N SER A 275 4.67 17.82 4.90
CA SER A 275 4.13 18.92 4.09
C SER A 275 2.93 19.58 4.79
N SER A 276 2.44 20.72 4.28
CA SER A 276 1.29 21.41 4.88
C SER A 276 0.10 20.48 5.13
N ILE A 277 -0.74 20.80 6.12
CA ILE A 277 -1.93 19.99 6.42
C ILE A 277 -2.89 19.92 5.22
N SER A 278 -2.93 20.97 4.39
CA SER A 278 -3.72 20.99 3.16
C SER A 278 -3.23 19.94 2.17
N ASP A 279 -1.94 19.97 1.83
CA ASP A 279 -1.35 19.00 0.88
C ASP A 279 -1.51 17.56 1.39
N TYR A 280 -1.35 17.37 2.70
CA TYR A 280 -1.54 16.08 3.35
C TYR A 280 -2.97 15.55 3.16
N ARG A 281 -3.98 16.37 3.47
CA ARG A 281 -5.40 16.00 3.35
C ARG A 281 -5.84 15.82 1.89
N ASP A 282 -5.39 16.70 1.00
CA ASP A 282 -5.71 16.63 -0.43
C ASP A 282 -5.21 15.31 -1.02
N PHE A 283 -4.01 14.87 -0.65
CA PHE A 283 -3.49 13.58 -1.10
C PHE A 283 -4.24 12.37 -0.52
N ARG A 284 -4.71 12.44 0.74
CA ARG A 284 -5.58 11.40 1.30
C ARG A 284 -6.91 11.28 0.54
N ASN A 285 -7.47 12.42 0.12
CA ASN A 285 -8.68 12.43 -0.72
C ASN A 285 -8.42 11.79 -2.09
N ILE A 286 -7.26 12.08 -2.71
CA ILE A 286 -6.85 11.48 -3.99
C ILE A 286 -6.67 9.97 -3.86
N LEU A 287 -6.03 9.49 -2.79
CA LEU A 287 -5.89 8.07 -2.48
C LEU A 287 -7.25 7.38 -2.34
N ALA A 288 -8.17 7.98 -1.58
CA ALA A 288 -9.52 7.43 -1.39
C ALA A 288 -10.31 7.37 -2.71
N LYS A 289 -10.27 8.45 -3.51
CA LYS A 289 -10.92 8.52 -4.82
C LYS A 289 -10.42 7.43 -5.79
N ASN A 290 -9.11 7.14 -5.77
CA ASN A 290 -8.51 6.13 -6.64
C ASN A 290 -8.48 4.72 -6.03
N ASN A 291 -9.03 4.52 -4.83
CA ASN A 291 -8.94 3.27 -4.06
C ASN A 291 -7.48 2.77 -3.95
N LYS A 292 -6.56 3.67 -3.60
CA LYS A 292 -5.13 3.40 -3.40
C LYS A 292 -4.73 3.65 -1.97
N LYS A 293 -3.63 3.03 -1.57
CA LYS A 293 -3.09 3.14 -0.22
C LYS A 293 -1.69 3.77 -0.25
N TYR A 294 -1.38 4.49 0.82
CA TYR A 294 -0.04 5.01 1.08
C TYR A 294 0.42 4.55 2.46
N LEU A 295 1.41 3.66 2.51
CA LEU A 295 2.02 3.15 3.73
C LEU A 295 3.44 3.70 3.92
N TYR A 296 3.83 3.88 5.18
CA TYR A 296 5.06 4.59 5.53
C TYR A 296 5.46 4.30 6.97
N GLU A 297 5.33 3.05 7.42
CA GLU A 297 5.68 2.62 8.79
C GLU A 297 7.04 3.16 9.22
N THR A 298 7.97 3.13 8.27
CA THR A 298 9.37 3.48 8.50
C THR A 298 9.68 4.96 8.67
N ASN A 299 8.68 5.81 8.48
CA ASN A 299 8.82 7.23 8.74
C ASN A 299 9.01 7.53 10.24
N VAL A 300 8.52 6.68 11.15
CA VAL A 300 8.74 6.80 12.59
C VAL A 300 9.07 5.44 13.20
N GLY A 301 10.24 5.31 13.84
CA GLY A 301 10.64 4.07 14.51
C GLY A 301 11.24 2.98 13.60
N ALA A 302 11.64 3.34 12.37
CA ALA A 302 12.29 2.44 11.41
C ALA A 302 11.47 1.16 11.12
N GLY A 303 11.85 0.01 11.67
CA GLY A 303 11.11 -1.25 11.44
C GLY A 303 10.04 -1.56 12.48
N LEU A 304 9.89 -0.71 13.50
CA LEU A 304 8.96 -0.94 14.61
C LEU A 304 7.50 -0.65 14.17
N PRO A 305 6.52 -1.45 14.62
CA PRO A 305 5.11 -1.29 14.24
C PRO A 305 4.45 -0.17 15.05
N LEU A 306 4.86 1.07 14.83
CA LEU A 306 4.40 2.23 15.61
C LEU A 306 3.18 2.89 14.96
N ILE A 307 3.30 3.26 13.69
CA ILE A 307 2.25 3.99 12.96
C ILE A 307 1.01 3.12 12.84
N ASP A 308 1.17 1.84 12.49
CA ASP A 308 0.03 0.91 12.43
C ASP A 308 -0.64 0.71 13.78
N THR A 309 0.13 0.65 14.88
CA THR A 309 -0.44 0.53 16.23
C THR A 309 -1.27 1.77 16.58
N ILE A 310 -0.75 2.97 16.31
CA ILE A 310 -1.46 4.22 16.55
C ILE A 310 -2.72 4.32 15.71
N LYS A 311 -2.62 4.02 14.41
CA LYS A 311 -3.78 3.99 13.49
C LYS A 311 -4.86 3.03 13.97
N LEU A 312 -4.47 1.83 14.42
CA LEU A 312 -5.41 0.81 14.86
C LEU A 312 -6.14 1.25 16.14
N LEU A 313 -5.41 1.79 17.12
CA LEU A 313 -6.00 2.31 18.36
C LEU A 313 -6.99 3.45 18.04
N HIS A 314 -6.57 4.44 17.26
CA HIS A 314 -7.42 5.56 16.85
C HIS A 314 -8.67 5.09 16.09
N LEU A 315 -8.49 4.19 15.10
CA LEU A 315 -9.59 3.61 14.34
C LEU A 315 -10.59 2.84 15.21
N SER A 316 -10.12 2.19 16.29
CA SER A 316 -10.97 1.46 17.23
C SER A 316 -11.77 2.36 18.17
N GLY A 317 -11.54 3.68 18.14
CA GLY A 317 -12.15 4.65 19.05
C GLY A 317 -11.44 4.75 20.40
N GLU A 318 -10.22 4.24 20.52
CA GLU A 318 -9.41 4.43 21.73
C GLU A 318 -8.92 5.87 21.82
N ASN A 319 -9.01 6.46 23.01
CA ASN A 319 -8.55 7.81 23.24
C ASN A 319 -7.07 7.79 23.63
N ILE A 320 -6.20 8.03 22.65
CA ILE A 320 -4.76 8.22 22.90
C ILE A 320 -4.58 9.57 23.60
N THR A 321 -4.01 9.55 24.80
CA THR A 321 -3.86 10.76 25.64
C THR A 321 -2.46 11.34 25.59
N ARG A 322 -1.44 10.52 25.27
CA ARG A 322 -0.06 10.97 25.13
C ARG A 322 0.79 9.97 24.35
N ILE A 323 1.70 10.46 23.53
CA ILE A 323 2.76 9.66 22.92
C ILE A 323 4.11 10.29 23.26
N LYS A 324 4.94 9.56 24.00
CA LYS A 324 6.24 10.03 24.46
C LYS A 324 7.33 9.05 24.10
N GLY A 325 8.51 9.52 23.70
CA GLY A 325 9.57 8.58 23.32
C GLY A 325 10.90 9.18 22.93
N VAL A 326 11.87 8.31 22.67
CA VAL A 326 13.19 8.65 22.12
C VAL A 326 13.22 8.25 20.64
N PHE A 327 13.13 9.25 19.78
CA PHE A 327 12.90 9.07 18.33
C PHE A 327 14.19 9.04 17.49
N SER A 328 15.32 9.49 18.05
CA SER A 328 16.61 9.57 17.33
C SER A 328 17.61 8.57 17.92
N GLY A 329 18.12 7.68 17.07
CA GLY A 329 19.16 6.73 17.47
C GLY A 329 20.47 7.43 17.85
N THR A 330 20.80 8.54 17.20
CA THR A 330 21.99 9.36 17.48
C THR A 330 21.89 10.01 18.85
N LEU A 331 20.78 10.70 19.13
CA LEU A 331 20.57 11.34 20.42
C LEU A 331 20.36 10.32 21.55
N SER A 332 19.73 9.18 21.25
CA SER A 332 19.67 8.02 22.15
C SER A 332 21.09 7.61 22.56
N TYR A 333 21.97 7.37 21.58
CA TYR A 333 23.36 7.00 21.86
C TYR A 333 24.08 8.05 22.71
N VAL A 334 24.04 9.32 22.28
CA VAL A 334 24.74 10.42 22.96
C VAL A 334 24.30 10.53 24.41
N PHE A 335 23.00 10.58 24.69
CA PHE A 335 22.52 10.75 26.07
C PHE A 335 22.54 9.47 26.91
N ASN A 336 22.51 8.28 26.29
CA ASN A 336 22.75 7.02 27.00
C ASN A 336 24.19 6.95 27.53
N GLN A 337 25.18 7.43 26.76
CA GLN A 337 26.56 7.52 27.24
C GLN A 337 26.76 8.69 28.20
N PHE A 338 26.29 9.89 27.85
CA PHE A 338 26.54 11.11 28.63
C PHE A 338 25.93 11.07 30.02
N SER A 339 24.76 10.44 30.18
CA SER A 339 24.11 10.31 31.48
C SER A 339 24.89 9.43 32.47
N VAL A 340 25.68 8.47 31.97
CA VAL A 340 26.31 7.43 32.81
C VAL A 340 27.82 7.65 32.95
N ARG A 341 28.49 8.12 31.89
CA ARG A 341 29.94 8.31 31.90
C ARG A 341 30.32 9.67 32.47
N ASP A 342 31.43 9.72 33.20
CA ASP A 342 32.05 10.98 33.64
C ASP A 342 32.95 11.55 32.53
N GLU A 343 32.32 11.92 31.41
CA GLU A 343 32.99 12.44 30.21
C GLU A 343 32.27 13.70 29.70
N LYS A 344 33.02 14.56 29.02
CA LYS A 344 32.50 15.77 28.38
C LYS A 344 31.48 15.44 27.29
N PHE A 345 30.44 16.26 27.15
CA PHE A 345 29.41 16.10 26.12
C PHE A 345 30.03 16.11 24.70
N SER A 346 30.92 17.06 24.44
CA SER A 346 31.66 17.21 23.19
C SER A 346 32.46 15.96 22.81
N SER A 347 33.09 15.30 23.79
CA SER A 347 33.84 14.04 23.58
C SER A 347 32.92 12.91 23.11
N ILE A 348 31.73 12.79 23.70
CA ILE A 348 30.74 11.77 23.34
C ILE A 348 30.14 12.02 21.95
N VAL A 349 29.87 13.29 21.61
CA VAL A 349 29.42 13.64 20.25
C VAL A 349 30.50 13.30 19.22
N LYS A 350 31.77 13.67 19.47
CA LYS A 350 32.91 13.30 18.61
C LYS A 350 33.06 11.77 18.49
N GLU A 351 32.83 11.02 19.58
CA GLU A 351 32.83 9.55 19.54
C GLU A 351 31.71 9.01 18.64
N ALA A 352 30.49 9.55 18.76
CA ALA A 352 29.36 9.18 17.93
C ALA A 352 29.63 9.45 16.44
N MET A 353 30.25 10.59 16.12
CA MET A 353 30.70 10.94 14.76
C MET A 353 31.70 9.92 14.22
N ASN A 354 32.74 9.58 15.01
CA ASN A 354 33.77 8.62 14.61
C ASN A 354 33.20 7.21 14.37
N LYS A 355 32.13 6.85 15.09
CA LYS A 355 31.38 5.59 14.90
C LYS A 355 30.40 5.65 13.72
N GLY A 356 30.23 6.80 13.08
CA GLY A 356 29.27 7.01 12.00
C GLY A 356 27.81 6.98 12.47
N PHE A 357 27.55 7.34 13.73
CA PHE A 357 26.19 7.41 14.29
C PHE A 357 25.52 8.76 14.07
N THR A 358 26.26 9.80 13.71
CA THR A 358 25.71 11.12 13.39
C THR A 358 25.65 11.32 11.89
N GLU A 359 24.87 12.31 11.46
CA GLU A 359 25.04 12.91 10.15
C GLU A 359 26.44 13.56 9.99
N PRO A 360 26.89 13.85 8.75
CA PRO A 360 28.18 14.51 8.52
C PRO A 360 28.32 15.83 9.27
N ASP A 361 27.22 16.57 9.46
CA ASP A 361 27.14 17.70 10.38
C ASP A 361 26.26 17.31 11.59
N PRO A 362 26.85 17.10 12.78
CA PRO A 362 26.10 16.62 13.94
C PRO A 362 25.04 17.63 14.43
N ARG A 363 25.07 18.88 13.97
CA ARG A 363 24.03 19.87 14.28
C ARG A 363 22.67 19.46 13.72
N GLU A 364 22.64 18.69 12.64
CA GLU A 364 21.40 18.19 12.06
C GLU A 364 20.66 17.28 13.06
N ASP A 365 21.39 16.39 13.74
CA ASP A 365 20.86 15.55 14.82
C ASP A 365 20.52 16.37 16.08
N LEU A 366 21.46 17.21 16.53
CA LEU A 366 21.35 18.01 17.75
C LEU A 366 20.23 19.07 17.71
N SER A 367 19.78 19.44 16.50
CA SER A 367 18.70 20.40 16.31
C SER A 367 17.35 19.93 16.84
N GLY A 368 17.13 18.62 16.92
CA GLY A 368 15.83 18.04 17.26
C GLY A 368 14.81 18.05 16.11
N ASN A 369 15.15 18.61 14.95
CA ASN A 369 14.21 18.72 13.81
C ASN A 369 13.74 17.37 13.28
N ASP A 370 14.58 16.33 13.29
CA ASP A 370 14.15 14.98 12.88
C ASP A 370 13.14 14.37 13.87
N VAL A 371 13.33 14.60 15.17
CA VAL A 371 12.38 14.19 16.21
C VAL A 371 11.06 14.94 16.05
N ALA A 372 11.11 16.25 15.80
CA ALA A 372 9.94 17.08 15.54
C ALA A 372 9.13 16.59 14.33
N ARG A 373 9.80 16.30 13.21
CA ARG A 373 9.15 15.72 12.01
C ARG A 373 8.46 14.41 12.31
N LYS A 374 9.09 13.52 13.08
CA LYS A 374 8.51 12.24 13.50
C LYS A 374 7.28 12.45 14.38
N LEU A 375 7.34 13.39 15.32
CA LEU A 375 6.22 13.72 16.19
C LEU A 375 5.03 14.30 15.41
N LEU A 376 5.31 15.17 14.43
CA LEU A 376 4.31 15.73 13.52
C LEU A 376 3.59 14.64 12.71
N ILE A 377 4.33 13.62 12.26
CA ILE A 377 3.74 12.48 11.54
C ILE A 377 2.79 11.73 12.47
N LEU A 378 3.17 11.48 13.72
CA LEU A 378 2.26 10.82 14.68
C LEU A 378 1.02 11.65 14.99
N ALA A 379 1.17 12.97 15.12
CA ALA A 379 0.03 13.87 15.31
C ALA A 379 -0.98 13.77 14.15
N ARG A 380 -0.50 13.62 12.91
CA ARG A 380 -1.37 13.43 11.73
C ARG A 380 -2.11 12.11 11.72
N GLU A 381 -1.58 11.07 12.37
CA GLU A 381 -2.28 9.79 12.50
C GLU A 381 -3.45 9.85 13.49
N LEU A 382 -3.48 10.89 14.33
CA LEU A 382 -4.57 11.22 15.24
C LEU A 382 -5.49 12.31 14.67
N ASP A 383 -5.42 12.57 13.36
CA ASP A 383 -6.18 13.59 12.64
C ASP A 383 -5.94 15.06 13.09
N LEU A 384 -4.88 15.30 13.87
CA LEU A 384 -4.51 16.64 14.33
C LEU A 384 -3.99 17.51 13.18
N VAL A 385 -4.30 18.81 13.23
CA VAL A 385 -3.92 19.83 12.24
C VAL A 385 -2.69 20.64 12.65
N ASN A 386 -1.83 20.07 13.49
CA ASN A 386 -0.56 20.68 13.83
C ASN A 386 0.30 20.89 12.57
N GLU A 387 1.00 22.01 12.53
CA GLU A 387 2.05 22.32 11.57
C GLU A 387 3.43 22.25 12.23
N PHE A 388 4.50 22.27 11.44
CA PHE A 388 5.86 22.16 11.97
C PHE A 388 6.20 23.32 12.93
N GLU A 389 5.65 24.50 12.67
CA GLU A 389 5.81 25.71 13.48
C GLU A 389 5.10 25.63 14.85
N ASP A 390 4.14 24.72 15.02
CA ASP A 390 3.46 24.51 16.31
C ASP A 390 4.32 23.69 17.30
N ILE A 391 5.47 23.16 16.85
CA ILE A 391 6.31 22.28 17.66
C ILE A 391 7.30 23.10 18.49
N ASN A 392 7.27 22.91 19.80
CA ASN A 392 8.23 23.51 20.70
C ASN A 392 9.53 22.70 20.74
N ILE A 393 10.50 23.10 19.91
CA ILE A 393 11.78 22.41 19.78
C ILE A 393 12.86 23.10 20.64
N LYS A 394 13.33 22.41 21.67
CA LYS A 394 14.52 22.81 22.42
C LYS A 394 15.77 22.29 21.72
N ASN A 395 16.34 23.14 20.86
CA ASN A 395 17.60 22.88 20.16
C ASN A 395 18.76 22.70 21.15
N LEU A 396 19.59 21.68 20.95
CA LEU A 396 20.77 21.40 21.78
C LEU A 396 21.99 22.24 21.38
N VAL A 397 21.96 22.83 20.18
CA VAL A 397 22.97 23.77 19.71
C VAL A 397 22.58 25.17 20.15
N THR A 398 23.49 25.86 20.84
CA THR A 398 23.28 27.22 21.33
C THR A 398 23.28 28.24 20.18
N GLU A 399 22.59 29.37 20.36
CA GLU A 399 22.44 30.41 19.32
C GLU A 399 23.77 30.84 18.66
N PRO A 400 24.88 31.04 19.39
CA PRO A 400 26.17 31.43 18.78
C PRO A 400 26.76 30.37 17.85
N LEU A 401 26.33 29.11 17.96
CA LEU A 401 26.84 27.96 17.23
C LEU A 401 25.93 27.51 16.07
N LEU A 402 24.75 28.14 15.91
CA LEU A 402 23.82 27.84 14.82
C LEU A 402 24.28 28.35 13.45
N PRO A 403 24.68 29.62 13.27
CA PRO A 403 24.91 30.19 11.93
C PRO A 403 26.31 29.92 11.37
N ILE A 404 27.19 29.24 12.12
CA ILE A 404 28.60 29.04 11.75
C ILE A 404 28.82 27.87 10.78
N SER A 405 30.02 27.72 10.25
CA SER A 405 30.37 26.57 9.41
C SER A 405 30.47 25.28 10.23
N LYS A 406 30.36 24.11 9.58
CA LYS A 406 30.54 22.81 10.24
C LYS A 406 31.90 22.71 10.94
N ASP A 407 32.98 23.10 10.25
CA ASP A 407 34.34 22.98 10.79
C ASP A 407 34.56 23.92 11.99
N GLU A 408 33.97 25.11 11.93
CA GLU A 408 33.96 26.04 13.07
C GLU A 408 33.11 25.52 14.23
N PHE A 409 31.97 24.89 13.96
CA PHE A 409 31.18 24.23 14.99
C PHE A 409 31.99 23.14 15.69
N LEU A 410 32.70 22.30 14.94
CA LEU A 410 33.50 21.21 15.50
C LEU A 410 34.70 21.70 16.32
N SER A 411 35.28 22.86 15.98
CA SER A 411 36.34 23.47 16.80
C SER A 411 35.81 24.12 18.08
N ARG A 412 34.53 24.52 18.10
CA ARG A 412 33.86 25.22 19.22
C ARG A 412 32.85 24.37 19.98
N ILE A 413 32.67 23.10 19.64
CA ILE A 413 31.69 22.19 20.28
C ILE A 413 31.90 22.03 21.79
N GLU A 414 33.12 22.29 22.28
CA GLU A 414 33.45 22.26 23.71
C GLU A 414 32.75 23.39 24.51
N GLU A 415 32.26 24.44 23.84
CA GLU A 415 31.40 25.47 24.45
C GLU A 415 30.06 24.89 24.98
N LEU A 416 29.65 23.72 24.50
CA LEU A 416 28.46 23.01 24.97
C LEU A 416 28.70 22.23 26.27
N ASP A 417 29.96 21.98 26.64
CA ASP A 417 30.29 21.09 27.76
C ASP A 417 29.78 21.64 29.10
N GLU A 418 30.01 22.93 29.38
CA GLU A 418 29.55 23.55 30.63
C GLU A 418 28.03 23.54 30.75
N VAL A 419 27.33 23.80 29.64
CA VAL A 419 25.86 23.84 29.59
C VAL A 419 25.26 22.47 29.92
N PHE A 420 25.77 21.41 29.29
CA PHE A 420 25.25 20.06 29.50
C PHE A 420 25.76 19.41 30.78
N GLN A 421 26.97 19.75 31.24
CA GLN A 421 27.46 19.31 32.55
C GLN A 421 26.58 19.89 33.66
N LYS A 422 26.28 21.19 33.62
CA LYS A 422 25.33 21.78 34.57
C LYS A 422 23.96 21.11 34.51
N THR A 423 23.45 20.83 33.31
CA THR A 423 22.17 20.13 33.14
C THR A 423 22.18 18.73 33.75
N LYS A 424 23.33 18.05 33.71
CA LYS A 424 23.55 16.72 34.31
C LYS A 424 23.70 16.80 35.83
N ASP A 425 24.38 17.82 36.33
CA ASP A 425 24.61 18.03 37.76
C ASP A 425 23.30 18.47 38.48
N ASP A 426 22.44 19.23 37.80
CA ASP A 426 21.14 19.69 38.29
C ASP A 426 20.06 18.57 38.34
N GLN A 427 20.42 17.32 38.02
CA GLN A 427 19.48 16.20 38.05
C GLN A 427 19.19 15.67 39.45
N GLU A 428 17.97 15.18 39.65
CA GLU A 428 17.61 14.39 40.83
C GLU A 428 18.46 13.11 40.95
N PRO A 429 18.71 12.60 42.18
CA PRO A 429 19.41 11.34 42.38
C PRO A 429 18.73 10.18 41.61
N ASN A 430 19.53 9.31 40.99
CA ASN A 430 19.08 8.17 40.17
C ASN A 430 18.25 8.55 38.93
N HIS A 431 18.45 9.75 38.37
CA HIS A 431 17.90 10.13 37.08
C HIS A 431 18.94 10.09 35.95
N VAL A 432 18.45 10.04 34.72
CA VAL A 432 19.24 10.08 33.48
C VAL A 432 18.62 11.05 32.48
N LEU A 433 19.45 11.63 31.63
CA LEU A 433 18.99 12.57 30.60
C LEU A 433 18.52 11.80 29.37
N ARG A 434 17.37 12.19 28.81
CA ARG A 434 16.85 11.64 27.55
C ARG A 434 16.31 12.77 26.69
N TYR A 435 16.68 12.78 25.41
CA TYR A 435 16.10 13.70 24.44
C TYR A 435 14.84 13.08 23.86
N VAL A 436 13.68 13.65 24.19
CA VAL A 436 12.39 13.06 23.90
C VAL A 436 11.55 13.92 22.97
N GLY A 437 10.69 13.26 22.20
CA GLY A 437 9.49 13.86 21.62
C GLY A 437 8.28 13.52 22.51
N ASP A 438 7.37 14.47 22.67
CA ASP A 438 6.23 14.36 23.57
C ASP A 438 5.00 15.02 22.96
N LEU A 439 4.08 14.21 22.45
CA LEU A 439 2.78 14.61 21.93
C LEU A 439 1.76 14.40 23.04
N HIS A 440 1.16 15.48 23.52
CA HIS A 440 0.29 15.47 24.70
C HIS A 440 -0.77 16.59 24.63
N GLY A 441 -1.52 16.74 25.72
CA GLY A 441 -2.66 17.66 25.80
C GLY A 441 -3.96 16.96 25.48
N ASP A 442 -4.93 17.71 24.98
CA ASP A 442 -6.25 17.19 24.59
C ASP A 442 -6.21 16.76 23.11
N LEU A 443 -5.76 15.52 22.87
CA LEU A 443 -5.58 14.96 21.52
C LEU A 443 -6.90 14.64 20.81
N GLN A 444 -8.05 14.98 21.39
CA GLN A 444 -9.37 14.92 20.75
C GLN A 444 -9.77 16.25 20.07
N LYS A 445 -8.94 17.30 20.24
CA LYS A 445 -9.12 18.61 19.59
C LYS A 445 -8.36 18.69 18.26
N ASP A 446 -8.50 19.83 17.59
CA ASP A 446 -7.80 20.13 16.34
C ASP A 446 -6.27 20.07 16.47
N LYS A 447 -5.70 20.51 17.60
CA LYS A 447 -4.24 20.53 17.81
C LYS A 447 -3.87 19.92 19.16
N GLY A 448 -2.80 19.14 19.15
CA GLY A 448 -2.09 18.71 20.36
C GLY A 448 -0.90 19.62 20.69
N GLU A 449 -0.31 19.40 21.85
CA GLU A 449 0.96 20.02 22.28
C GLU A 449 2.12 19.09 21.89
N LEU A 450 3.07 19.62 21.11
CA LEU A 450 4.23 18.89 20.61
C LEU A 450 5.51 19.49 21.18
N ASP A 451 6.15 18.79 22.12
CA ASP A 451 7.41 19.18 22.71
C ASP A 451 8.55 18.28 22.23
N VAL A 452 9.71 18.88 21.93
CA VAL A 452 10.95 18.15 21.64
C VAL A 452 12.06 18.72 22.51
N LYS A 453 12.47 18.00 23.55
CA LYS A 453 13.40 18.55 24.55
C LYS A 453 14.20 17.49 25.30
N LEU A 454 15.31 17.94 25.88
CA LEU A 454 16.07 17.17 26.85
C LEU A 454 15.34 17.18 28.19
N ILE A 455 15.08 16.00 28.75
CA ILE A 455 14.43 15.84 30.05
C ILE A 455 15.22 14.92 30.97
N SER A 456 15.02 15.09 32.27
CA SER A 456 15.49 14.18 33.31
C SER A 456 14.41 13.15 33.62
N VAL A 457 14.73 11.85 33.55
CA VAL A 457 13.80 10.75 33.85
C VAL A 457 14.40 9.78 34.87
N PRO A 458 13.58 9.10 35.69
CA PRO A 458 14.08 8.07 36.60
C PRO A 458 14.82 6.96 35.84
N ALA A 459 15.99 6.55 36.32
CA ALA A 459 16.80 5.52 35.66
C ALA A 459 16.09 4.15 35.56
N ASN A 460 15.13 3.89 36.44
CA ASN A 460 14.31 2.67 36.44
C ASN A 460 13.05 2.76 35.57
N SER A 461 12.72 3.93 34.99
CA SER A 461 11.61 4.08 34.04
C SER A 461 11.92 3.40 32.70
N ALA A 462 10.90 3.17 31.86
CA ALA A 462 11.12 2.55 30.55
C ALA A 462 12.08 3.39 29.67
N LEU A 463 11.91 4.72 29.66
CA LEU A 463 12.86 5.65 29.01
C LEU A 463 14.26 5.61 29.63
N GLY A 464 14.35 5.49 30.96
CA GLY A 464 15.62 5.46 31.70
C GLY A 464 16.45 4.21 31.39
N GLN A 465 15.79 3.07 31.17
CA GLN A 465 16.43 1.78 30.89
C GLN A 465 16.90 1.59 29.44
N LEU A 466 16.64 2.57 28.56
CA LEU A 466 17.06 2.54 27.16
C LEU A 466 18.58 2.33 27.03
N LYS A 467 19.00 1.50 26.07
CA LYS A 467 20.42 1.16 25.83
C LYS A 467 20.82 1.45 24.39
N GLY A 468 22.12 1.63 24.20
CA GLY A 468 22.72 1.77 22.87
C GLY A 468 22.11 2.93 22.09
N SER A 469 21.65 2.64 20.88
CA SER A 469 20.96 3.57 19.97
C SER A 469 19.50 3.19 19.74
N ASP A 470 18.92 2.40 20.65
CA ASP A 470 17.53 1.96 20.53
C ASP A 470 16.58 3.15 20.64
N SER A 471 15.42 3.00 20.01
CA SER A 471 14.27 3.87 20.19
C SER A 471 13.24 3.21 21.09
N ILE A 472 12.48 4.04 21.78
CA ILE A 472 11.40 3.63 22.66
C ILE A 472 10.24 4.61 22.51
N PHE A 473 9.02 4.07 22.48
CA PHE A 473 7.78 4.83 22.41
C PHE A 473 6.83 4.32 23.49
N GLU A 474 6.31 5.23 24.29
CA GLU A 474 5.27 5.03 25.29
C GLU A 474 3.98 5.65 24.75
N ILE A 475 2.96 4.82 24.56
CA ILE A 475 1.63 5.23 24.08
C ILE A 475 0.67 5.10 25.26
N TYR A 476 0.20 6.24 25.75
CA TYR A 476 -0.78 6.34 26.82
C TYR A 476 -2.17 6.50 26.21
N THR A 477 -3.13 5.84 26.83
CA THR A 477 -4.54 5.86 26.41
C THR A 477 -5.44 5.96 27.63
N GLU A 478 -6.70 6.33 27.41
CA GLU A 478 -7.70 6.39 28.48
C GLU A 478 -7.91 5.02 29.13
N SER A 479 -8.01 3.95 28.33
CA SER A 479 -8.22 2.59 28.85
C SER A 479 -7.03 2.05 29.65
N TYR A 480 -5.80 2.42 29.28
CA TYR A 480 -4.58 1.91 29.93
C TYR A 480 -4.06 2.82 31.05
N GLY A 481 -4.54 4.07 31.12
CA GLY A 481 -4.17 5.04 32.14
C GLY A 481 -2.66 5.28 32.20
N GLU A 482 -2.09 5.15 33.40
CA GLU A 482 -0.65 5.38 33.66
C GLU A 482 0.27 4.24 33.17
N ASN A 483 -0.27 3.14 32.65
CA ASN A 483 0.51 2.00 32.17
C ASN A 483 0.57 2.02 30.63
N PRO A 484 1.55 2.68 30.01
CA PRO A 484 1.58 2.85 28.56
C PRO A 484 1.87 1.52 27.84
N ILE A 485 1.43 1.45 26.59
CA ILE A 485 1.95 0.47 25.64
C ILE A 485 3.37 0.90 25.28
N VAL A 486 4.36 0.02 25.49
CA VAL A 486 5.77 0.31 25.22
C VAL A 486 6.24 -0.46 24.00
N ILE A 487 6.73 0.26 22.99
CA ILE A 487 7.38 -0.30 21.80
C ILE A 487 8.85 0.11 21.82
N MET A 488 9.75 -0.88 21.84
CA MET A 488 11.20 -0.65 21.92
C MET A 488 11.95 -1.52 20.92
N GLY A 489 13.00 -0.94 20.33
CA GLY A 489 13.97 -1.67 19.51
C GLY A 489 14.83 -0.72 18.68
N ALA A 490 15.58 -1.26 17.71
CA ALA A 490 16.45 -0.46 16.88
C ALA A 490 15.66 0.57 16.05
N GLY A 491 15.84 1.86 16.36
CA GLY A 491 15.15 2.97 15.70
C GLY A 491 15.83 3.50 14.43
N ALA A 492 16.95 2.88 14.04
CA ALA A 492 17.70 3.25 12.83
C ALA A 492 18.48 2.04 12.29
N GLY A 493 18.86 2.12 11.01
CA GLY A 493 19.70 1.13 10.34
C GLY A 493 19.07 0.60 9.05
N ALA A 494 19.92 0.38 8.03
CA ALA A 494 19.45 0.01 6.69
C ALA A 494 18.65 -1.29 6.67
N LYS A 495 19.08 -2.32 7.40
CA LYS A 495 18.42 -3.63 7.43
C LYS A 495 17.03 -3.58 8.08
N VAL A 496 16.91 -2.90 9.22
CA VAL A 496 15.64 -2.80 9.96
C VAL A 496 14.66 -1.88 9.26
N THR A 497 15.12 -0.77 8.69
CA THR A 497 14.30 0.14 7.89
C THR A 497 13.81 -0.55 6.62
N ALA A 498 14.71 -1.20 5.86
CA ALA A 498 14.32 -1.95 4.68
C ALA A 498 13.30 -3.06 5.01
N ARG A 499 13.43 -3.69 6.17
CA ARG A 499 12.47 -4.71 6.62
C ARG A 499 11.07 -4.13 6.89
N GLY A 500 11.00 -2.93 7.47
CA GLY A 500 9.73 -2.22 7.66
C GLY A 500 9.07 -1.86 6.32
N VAL A 501 9.85 -1.32 5.37
CA VAL A 501 9.37 -1.02 4.01
C VAL A 501 8.88 -2.29 3.33
N PHE A 502 9.61 -3.40 3.49
CA PHE A 502 9.19 -4.68 2.95
C PHE A 502 7.89 -5.19 3.58
N GLY A 503 7.72 -4.99 4.89
CA GLY A 503 6.47 -5.27 5.60
C GLY A 503 5.28 -4.51 4.98
N ASP A 504 5.45 -3.22 4.71
CA ASP A 504 4.45 -2.39 4.04
C ASP A 504 4.08 -2.92 2.64
N ILE A 505 5.09 -3.30 1.83
CA ILE A 505 4.86 -3.90 0.51
C ILE A 505 4.00 -5.16 0.63
N LEU A 506 4.28 -6.03 1.60
CA LEU A 506 3.53 -7.27 1.80
C LEU A 506 2.10 -7.00 2.29
N ARG A 507 1.89 -6.04 3.19
CA ARG A 507 0.54 -5.64 3.65
C ARG A 507 -0.35 -5.17 2.51
N LEU A 508 0.20 -4.36 1.59
CA LEU A 508 -0.51 -3.96 0.39
C LEU A 508 -0.81 -5.15 -0.53
N SER A 509 0.17 -6.04 -0.66
CA SER A 509 0.06 -7.20 -1.53
C SER A 509 -1.01 -8.21 -1.08
N GLU A 510 -1.25 -8.34 0.23
CA GLU A 510 -2.27 -9.25 0.78
C GLU A 510 -3.70 -8.70 0.69
N THR A 511 -3.88 -7.38 0.71
CA THR A 511 -5.23 -6.76 0.78
C THR A 511 -5.85 -6.43 -0.57
N LYS A 512 -5.12 -6.65 -1.66
CA LYS A 512 -5.56 -6.32 -3.03
C LYS A 512 -6.11 -7.50 -3.81
#